data_AF-A0A954D2H5-F1
#
_entry.id   AF-A0A954D2H5-F1
#
_cell.length_a   1.000
_cell.length_b   1.000
_cell.length_c   1.000
_cell.angle_alpha   90.00
_cell.angle_beta   90.00
_cell.angle_gamma   90.00
#
_symmetry.space_group_name_H-M   'P 1'
#
loop_
_entity.id
_entity.type
_entity.pdbx_description
1 polymer ?
#
loop_
_entity_poly.entity_id
_entity_poly.type
_entity_poly.pdbx_seq_one_letter_code
_entity_poly.pdbx_strand_id
1 'polypeptide(L)' 'MDEVVAEFLVESGELLDQLDLDFIALENDASNTATLASVFRAIHTIKGTCGFLGFSKLESVTHIGENL' A
#
# COMPACT_ATOMS: atom_id res chain seq x y z
N MET A 1 9.79 -19.31 4.42
CA MET A 1 8.62 -18.60 4.95
C MET A 1 9.08 -17.33 5.63
N ASP A 2 9.92 -17.41 6.66
CA ASP A 2 10.39 -16.25 7.43
C ASP A 2 11.12 -15.19 6.58
N GLU A 3 11.94 -15.61 5.60
CA GLU A 3 12.62 -14.69 4.68
C GLU A 3 11.65 -13.92 3.79
N VAL A 4 10.64 -14.60 3.23
CA VAL A 4 9.59 -13.98 2.41
C VAL A 4 8.74 -13.02 3.24
N VAL A 5 8.46 -13.37 4.50
CA VAL A 5 7.73 -12.48 5.41
C VAL A 5 8.59 -11.26 5.77
N ALA A 6 9.90 -11.43 5.97
CA ALA A 6 10.80 -10.32 6.22
C ALA A 6 10.87 -9.36 5.02
N GLU A 7 10.98 -9.89 3.80
CA GLU A 7 10.94 -9.10 2.57
C GLU A 7 9.62 -8.35 2.42
N PHE A 8 8.48 -9.03 2.65
CA PHE A 8 7.16 -8.39 2.66
C PHE A 8 7.07 -7.23 3.66
N LEU A 9 7.61 -7.40 4.87
CA LEU A 9 7.59 -6.34 5.89
C LEU A 9 8.46 -5.14 5.48
N VAL A 10 9.61 -5.39 4.86
CA VAL A 10 10.48 -4.31 4.34
C VAL A 10 9.80 -3.58 3.20
N GLU A 11 9.34 -4.29 2.17
CA GLU A 11 8.66 -3.69 1.00
C GLU A 11 7.41 -2.92 1.42
N SER A 12 6.59 -3.50 2.32
CA SER A 12 5.40 -2.81 2.83
C SER A 12 5.75 -1.54 3.61
N GLY A 13 6.86 -1.55 4.37
CA GLY A 13 7.35 -0.37 5.06
C GLY A 13 7.72 0.75 4.07
N GLU A 14 8.49 0.42 3.04
CA GLU A 14 8.89 1.38 2.00
C GLU A 14 7.68 1.95 1.23
N LEU A 15 6.69 1.11 0.91
CA LEU A 15 5.44 1.54 0.28
C LEU A 15 4.63 2.48 1.18
N LEU A 16 4.60 2.23 2.49
CA LEU A 16 3.91 3.09 3.46
C LEU A 16 4.63 4.43 3.65
N ASP A 17 5.96 4.43 3.68
CA ASP A 17 6.75 5.67 3.73
C ASP A 17 6.49 6.54 2.48
N GLN A 18 6.41 5.93 1.29
CA GLN A 18 6.04 6.66 0.07
C GLN A 18 4.58 7.14 0.12
N LEU A 19 3.68 6.34 0.68
CA LEU A 19 2.27 6.70 0.82
C LEU A 19 2.08 7.96 1.69
N ASP A 20 2.86 8.10 2.77
CA ASP A 20 2.84 9.29 3.63
C ASP A 20 3.24 10.55 2.84
N LEU A 21 4.28 10.46 2.00
CA LEU A 21 4.70 11.56 1.13
C LEU A 21 3.64 11.89 0.07
N ASP A 22 3.01 10.86 -0.50
CA ASP A 22 1.95 11.02 -1.49
C ASP A 22 0.73 11.73 -0.87
N PHE A 23 0.38 11.42 0.38
CA PHE A 23 -0.69 12.15 1.08
C PHE A 23 -0.34 13.62 1.29
N ILE A 24 0.88 13.95 1.73
CA ILE A 24 1.32 15.35 1.84
C ILE A 24 1.25 16.06 0.47
N ALA A 25 1.61 15.38 -0.61
CA ALA A 25 1.50 15.95 -1.96
C ALA A 25 0.05 16.20 -2.36
N LEU A 26 -0.89 15.32 -2.01
CA LEU A 26 -2.33 15.51 -2.25
C LEU A 26 -2.96 16.59 -1.37
N GLU A 27 -2.46 16.79 -0.15
CA GLU A 27 -2.87 17.93 0.68
C GLU A 27 -2.55 19.27 0.00
N ASN A 28 -1.42 19.33 -0.72
CA ASN A 28 -1.03 20.52 -1.47
C ASN A 28 -1.76 20.65 -2.81
N ASP A 29 -1.98 19.54 -3.52
CA ASP A 29 -2.73 19.49 -4.78
C ASP A 29 -3.57 18.22 -4.88
N ALA A 30 -4.83 18.33 -4.46
CA ALA A 30 -5.79 17.23 -4.50
C ALA A 30 -6.19 16.79 -5.91
N SER A 31 -5.84 17.57 -6.95
CA SER A 31 -6.14 17.24 -8.35
C SER A 31 -5.02 16.45 -9.03
N ASN A 32 -3.92 16.18 -8.33
CA ASN A 32 -2.78 15.45 -8.86
C ASN A 32 -3.10 13.96 -9.01
N THR A 33 -3.64 13.60 -10.18
CA THR A 33 -4.03 12.23 -10.53
C THR A 33 -2.86 11.24 -10.54
N ALA A 34 -1.63 11.73 -10.77
CA ALA A 34 -0.45 10.87 -10.76
C ALA A 34 -0.13 10.39 -9.34
N THR A 35 -0.25 11.30 -8.35
CA THR A 35 -0.10 10.96 -6.93
C THR A 35 -1.23 10.07 -6.45
N LEU A 36 -2.49 10.33 -6.84
CA LEU A 36 -3.61 9.42 -6.55
C LEU A 36 -3.36 8.00 -7.10
N ALA A 37 -2.84 7.89 -8.33
CA ALA A 37 -2.49 6.59 -8.91
C ALA A 37 -1.33 5.91 -8.17
N SER A 38 -0.41 6.67 -7.57
CA SER A 38 0.67 6.15 -6.73
C SER A 38 0.12 5.55 -5.43
N VAL A 39 -0.73 6.29 -4.73
CA VAL A 39 -1.46 5.83 -3.53
C VAL A 39 -2.18 4.52 -3.79
N PHE A 40 -2.97 4.46 -4.88
CA PHE A 40 -3.69 3.24 -5.25
C PHE A 40 -2.76 2.05 -5.47
N ARG A 41 -1.66 2.24 -6.21
CA ARG A 41 -0.68 1.17 -6.48
C ARG A 41 -0.03 0.67 -5.20
N ALA A 42 0.35 1.55 -4.27
CA ALA A 42 0.96 1.14 -3.01
C ALA A 42 0.03 0.21 -2.22
N ILE A 43 -1.24 0.60 -2.06
CA ILE A 43 -2.23 -0.23 -1.35
C ILE A 43 -2.52 -1.53 -2.10
N HIS A 44 -2.62 -1.48 -3.44
CA HIS A 44 -2.86 -2.64 -4.29
C HIS A 44 -1.75 -3.69 -4.18
N THR A 45 -0.50 -3.26 -4.16
CA THR A 45 0.66 -4.14 -4.00
C THR A 45 0.62 -4.84 -2.64
N ILE A 46 0.40 -4.09 -1.55
CA ILE A 46 0.35 -4.68 -0.19
C ILE A 46 -0.82 -5.69 -0.11
N LYS A 47 -2.00 -5.36 -0.67
CA LYS A 47 -3.14 -6.28 -0.74
C LYS A 47 -2.80 -7.56 -1.48
N GLY A 48 -2.18 -7.44 -2.66
CA GLY A 48 -1.77 -8.58 -3.49
C GLY A 48 -0.83 -9.52 -2.73
N THR A 49 0.18 -8.97 -2.07
CA THR A 49 1.13 -9.77 -1.27
C THR A 49 0.45 -10.38 -0.04
N CYS A 50 -0.48 -9.69 0.61
CA CYS A 50 -1.28 -10.27 1.70
C CYS A 50 -2.11 -11.48 1.25
N GLY A 51 -2.76 -11.38 0.09
CA GLY A 51 -3.52 -12.50 -0.50
C GLY A 51 -2.61 -13.68 -0.86
N PHE A 52 -1.43 -13.40 -1.45
CA PHE A 52 -0.42 -14.41 -1.77
C PHE A 52 0.10 -15.15 -0.53
N LEU A 53 0.37 -14.44 0.57
CA LEU A 53 0.88 -15.00 1.82
C LEU A 53 -0.22 -15.61 2.71
N GLY A 54 -1.50 -15.50 2.33
CA GLY A 54 -2.63 -15.98 3.12
C GLY A 54 -2.92 -15.14 4.37
N PHE A 55 -2.47 -13.88 4.41
CA PHE A 55 -2.70 -12.95 5.51
C PHE A 55 -4.08 -12.28 5.41
N SER A 56 -5.14 -13.11 5.48
CA SER A 56 -6.54 -12.72 5.31
C SER A 56 -6.98 -11.47 6.09
N LYS A 57 -6.49 -11.28 7.33
CA LYS A 57 -6.80 -10.08 8.11
C LYS A 57 -6.21 -8.81 7.48
N LEU A 58 -4.94 -8.84 7.05
CA LEU A 58 -4.29 -7.70 6.39
C LEU A 58 -4.87 -7.46 5.00
N GLU A 59 -5.18 -8.53 4.26
CA GLU A 59 -5.86 -8.45 2.97
C GLU A 59 -7.20 -7.72 3.10
N SER A 60 -8.00 -8.00 4.13
CA SER A 60 -9.28 -7.31 4.32
C SER A 60 -9.14 -5.81 4.58
N VAL A 61 -8.10 -5.39 5.32
CA VAL A 61 -7.85 -3.97 5.62
C VAL A 61 -7.37 -3.25 4.37
N THR A 62 -6.42 -3.83 3.64
CA THR A 62 -5.87 -3.24 2.40
C THR A 62 -6.90 -3.21 1.29
N HIS A 63 -7.80 -4.19 1.20
CA HIS A 63 -8.95 -4.17 0.29
C HIS A 63 -9.91 -3.02 0.56
N ILE A 64 -10.15 -2.65 1.82
CA ILE A 64 -10.95 -1.46 2.15
C ILE A 64 -10.21 -0.19 1.73
N GLY A 65 -8.90 -0.10 2.01
CA GLY A 65 -8.08 1.04 1.63
C GLY A 65 -8.01 1.27 0.12
N GLU A 66 -8.00 0.21 -0.69
CA GLU A 66 -7.95 0.31 -2.15
C GLU A 66 -9.26 0.83 -2.78
N ASN A 67 -10.40 0.58 -2.13
CA ASN A 67 -11.73 0.89 -2.66
C ASN A 67 -12.33 2.21 -2.12
N LEU A 68 -11.59 2.97 -1.32
CA LEU A 68 -12.01 4.27 -0.79
C LEU A 68 -11.91 5.36 -1.86
#